data_AF-A0A6A7B2K1-F1
#
_entry.id   AF-A0A6A7B2K1-F1
#
_cell.length_a   1.000
_cell.length_b   1.000
_cell.length_c   1.000
_cell.angle_alpha   90.00
_cell.angle_beta   90.00
_cell.angle_gamma   90.00
#
_symmetry.space_group_name_H-M   'P 1'
#
loop_
_entity.id
_entity.type
_entity.pdbx_description
1 polymer ?
#
loop_
_entity_poly.entity_id
_entity_poly.type
_entity_poly.pdbx_seq_one_letter_code
_entity_poly.pdbx_strand_id
1 'polypeptide(L)'
;MFIEAKTKPQAPVLNIDLYATHLANLVPLNVSPHRPHTTLISTFLDRANLPEEIIAFSACILDALSSRFATTWRDALAPCDYARDLQNFLRTDSSLQLQQQHVHVSPDVIVLAALALAHGWLVDRLRSSRHWSVRESGGVFSVREIEATKRAVLEDMDYGLFRISEDMVVRRLRDMQRVVGMGSEEGGARGVKGSRSRGLSLSLGGTALWCHGVQTPEPSP
;
A
#
# COMPACT_ATOMS: atom_id res chain seq x y z
N MET A 1 42.78 -19.13 -33.83
CA MET A 1 41.72 -20.05 -33.39
C MET A 1 41.46 -19.79 -31.91
N PHE A 2 40.21 -19.41 -31.57
CA PHE A 2 39.54 -19.60 -30.26
C PHE A 2 40.09 -18.83 -29.02
N ILE A 3 39.33 -18.17 -28.13
CA ILE A 3 37.90 -17.86 -27.97
C ILE A 3 37.79 -16.51 -27.24
N GLU A 4 36.90 -15.65 -27.72
CA GLU A 4 36.46 -14.41 -27.10
C GLU A 4 35.69 -14.72 -25.80
N ALA A 5 36.26 -14.34 -24.66
CA ALA A 5 35.60 -14.46 -23.35
C ALA A 5 34.47 -13.43 -23.26
N LYS A 6 33.27 -13.85 -23.68
CA LYS A 6 32.03 -13.08 -23.56
C LYS A 6 31.68 -12.97 -22.07
N THR A 7 32.10 -11.87 -21.44
CA THR A 7 31.69 -11.49 -20.09
C THR A 7 30.17 -11.42 -20.05
N LYS A 8 29.58 -12.36 -19.30
CA LYS A 8 28.15 -12.42 -19.00
C LYS A 8 27.74 -11.09 -18.34
N PRO A 9 26.69 -10.41 -18.81
CA PRO A 9 26.22 -9.20 -18.15
C PRO A 9 25.79 -9.57 -16.73
N GLN A 10 26.47 -8.99 -15.75
CA GLN A 10 26.10 -9.09 -14.35
C GLN A 10 24.71 -8.49 -14.22
N ALA A 11 23.72 -9.32 -13.89
CA ALA A 11 22.37 -8.83 -13.62
C ALA A 11 22.48 -7.73 -12.55
N PRO A 12 21.79 -6.59 -12.71
CA PRO A 12 21.81 -5.53 -11.73
C PRO A 12 21.43 -6.13 -10.38
N VAL A 13 22.25 -5.89 -9.36
CA VAL A 13 21.92 -6.31 -8.00
C VAL A 13 20.65 -5.56 -7.63
N LEU A 14 19.56 -6.31 -7.49
CA LEU A 14 18.28 -5.81 -7.04
C LEU A 14 18.48 -5.03 -5.75
N ASN A 15 18.29 -3.70 -5.79
CA ASN A 15 18.39 -2.87 -4.58
C ASN A 15 17.07 -2.98 -3.81
N ILE A 16 16.93 -4.09 -3.08
CA ILE A 16 15.70 -4.52 -2.41
C ILE A 16 15.17 -3.42 -1.49
N ASP A 17 16.05 -2.70 -0.78
CA ASP A 17 15.65 -1.65 0.17
C ASP A 17 15.00 -0.44 -0.51
N LEU A 18 15.49 -0.06 -1.70
CA LEU A 18 14.90 1.02 -2.49
C LEU A 18 13.53 0.63 -3.04
N TYR A 19 13.38 -0.60 -3.52
CA TYR A 19 12.09 -1.12 -3.98
C TYR A 19 11.10 -1.24 -2.83
N ALA A 20 11.54 -1.73 -1.66
CA ALA A 20 10.72 -1.80 -0.46
C ALA A 20 10.24 -0.41 -0.01
N THR A 21 11.14 0.58 -0.02
CA THR A 21 10.81 1.98 0.28
C THR A 21 9.81 2.54 -0.72
N HIS A 22 10.00 2.27 -2.01
CA HIS A 22 9.07 2.72 -3.05
C HIS A 22 7.67 2.11 -2.87
N LEU A 23 7.56 0.79 -2.63
CA LEU A 23 6.29 0.12 -2.39
C LEU A 23 5.58 0.64 -1.12
N ALA A 24 6.33 0.87 -0.04
CA ALA A 24 5.80 1.46 1.19
C ALA A 24 5.16 2.84 0.96
N ASN A 25 5.68 3.62 0.00
CA ASN A 25 5.18 4.96 -0.32
C ASN A 25 3.91 4.97 -1.15
N LEU A 26 3.60 3.86 -1.82
CA LEU A 26 2.41 3.73 -2.64
C LEU A 26 1.18 3.33 -1.82
N VAL A 27 1.37 2.78 -0.61
CA VAL A 27 0.26 2.43 0.29
C VAL A 27 -0.53 3.70 0.66
N PRO A 28 -1.87 3.71 0.50
CA PRO A 28 -2.67 4.89 0.80
C PRO A 28 -2.55 5.31 2.29
N LEU A 29 -2.26 6.59 2.53
CA LEU A 29 -1.99 7.10 3.89
C LEU A 29 -3.22 7.10 4.82
N ASN A 30 -4.42 6.97 4.27
CA ASN A 30 -5.67 6.92 5.04
C ASN A 30 -6.00 5.51 5.57
N VAL A 31 -5.19 4.51 5.24
CA VAL A 31 -5.33 3.13 5.70
C VAL A 31 -4.94 2.97 7.17
N SER A 32 -3.86 3.63 7.59
CA SER A 32 -3.31 3.54 8.94
C SER A 32 -2.54 4.82 9.26
N PRO A 33 -2.53 5.28 10.52
CA PRO A 33 -1.65 6.38 10.95
C PRO A 33 -0.16 5.98 10.91
N HIS A 34 0.14 4.68 10.90
CA HIS A 34 1.50 4.16 10.80
C HIS A 34 1.87 3.92 9.35
N ARG A 35 3.08 4.30 8.96
CA ARG A 35 3.65 3.97 7.64
C ARG A 35 4.02 2.48 7.60
N PRO A 36 3.90 1.81 6.44
CA PRO A 36 4.48 0.48 6.26
C PRO A 36 5.97 0.47 6.61
N HIS A 37 6.41 -0.62 7.25
CA HIS A 37 7.78 -0.86 7.65
C HIS A 37 8.59 -1.36 6.46
N THR A 38 9.51 -0.52 5.98
CA THR A 38 10.37 -0.83 4.83
C THR A 38 11.21 -2.09 5.05
N THR A 39 11.70 -2.31 6.27
CA THR A 39 12.46 -3.52 6.65
C THR A 39 11.62 -4.80 6.51
N LEU A 40 10.33 -4.73 6.86
CA LEU A 40 9.47 -5.91 6.74
C LEU A 40 9.18 -6.21 5.26
N ILE A 41 8.92 -5.17 4.47
CA ILE A 41 8.72 -5.30 3.02
C ILE A 41 9.99 -5.83 2.34
N SER A 42 11.18 -5.37 2.72
CA SER A 42 12.43 -5.90 2.15
C SER A 42 12.61 -7.38 2.48
N THR A 43 12.21 -7.83 3.68
CA THR A 43 12.22 -9.28 3.99
C THR A 43 11.24 -10.08 3.14
N PHE A 44 10.09 -9.51 2.75
CA PHE A 44 9.15 -10.18 1.85
C PHE A 44 9.74 -10.32 0.46
N LEU A 45 10.37 -9.26 -0.05
CA LEU A 45 11.00 -9.26 -1.38
C LEU A 45 12.18 -10.22 -1.44
N ASP A 46 13.02 -10.25 -0.39
CA ASP A 46 14.17 -11.14 -0.27
C ASP A 46 13.75 -12.61 -0.23
N ARG A 47 12.77 -12.96 0.62
CA ARG A 47 12.25 -14.34 0.73
C ARG A 47 11.51 -14.81 -0.52
N ALA A 48 10.70 -13.93 -1.10
CA ALA A 48 9.87 -14.30 -2.25
C ALA A 48 10.69 -14.41 -3.54
N ASN A 49 11.87 -13.78 -3.58
CA ASN A 49 12.82 -13.76 -4.69
C ASN A 49 12.11 -13.54 -6.03
N LEU A 50 11.37 -12.43 -6.10
CA LEU A 50 10.49 -12.12 -7.22
C LEU A 50 11.26 -11.34 -8.30
N PRO A 51 10.98 -11.59 -9.59
CA PRO A 51 11.50 -10.77 -10.68
C PRO A 51 10.96 -9.34 -10.61
N GLU A 52 11.74 -8.37 -11.11
CA GLU A 52 11.44 -6.93 -10.97
C GLU A 52 10.11 -6.55 -11.62
N GLU A 53 9.70 -7.27 -12.66
CA GLU A 53 8.44 -7.09 -13.37
C GLU A 53 7.23 -7.35 -12.45
N ILE A 54 7.31 -8.36 -11.57
CA ILE A 54 6.26 -8.65 -10.58
C ILE A 54 6.21 -7.55 -9.51
N ILE A 55 7.38 -7.05 -9.10
CA ILE A 55 7.49 -5.93 -8.15
C ILE A 55 6.88 -4.67 -8.78
N ALA A 56 7.21 -4.36 -10.04
CA ALA A 56 6.65 -3.23 -10.78
C ALA A 56 5.13 -3.37 -11.00
N PHE A 57 4.63 -4.57 -11.30
CA PHE A 57 3.19 -4.82 -11.41
C PHE A 57 2.49 -4.60 -10.07
N SER A 58 3.08 -5.06 -8.97
CA SER A 58 2.54 -4.80 -7.62
C SER A 58 2.53 -3.30 -7.28
N ALA A 59 3.53 -2.54 -7.72
CA ALA A 59 3.54 -1.09 -7.59
C ALA A 59 2.41 -0.44 -8.40
N CYS A 60 2.11 -0.95 -9.61
CA CYS A 60 0.94 -0.50 -10.39
C CYS A 60 -0.38 -0.80 -9.67
N ILE A 61 -0.54 -1.97 -9.04
CA ILE A 61 -1.70 -2.29 -8.21
C ILE A 61 -1.84 -1.28 -7.07
N LEU A 62 -0.79 -1.06 -6.29
CA LEU A 62 -0.81 -0.14 -5.14
C LEU A 62 -1.13 1.30 -5.54
N ASP A 63 -0.61 1.76 -6.69
CA ASP A 63 -0.87 3.11 -7.17
C ASP A 63 -2.29 3.29 -7.73
N ALA A 64 -2.92 2.20 -8.18
CA ALA A 64 -4.30 2.19 -8.68
C ALA A 64 -5.35 2.20 -7.56
N LEU A 65 -4.96 1.96 -6.31
CA LEU A 65 -5.87 1.98 -5.17
C LEU A 65 -6.51 3.36 -4.99
N SER A 66 -7.82 3.37 -4.81
CA SER A 66 -8.62 4.57 -4.65
C SER A 66 -8.54 5.12 -3.22
N SER A 67 -9.05 6.34 -3.01
CA SER A 67 -9.20 6.90 -1.65
C SER A 67 -10.20 6.13 -0.79
N ARG A 68 -11.05 5.30 -1.40
CA ARG A 68 -12.11 4.51 -0.76
C ARG A 68 -11.58 3.22 -0.16
N PHE A 69 -10.46 2.73 -0.71
CA PHE A 69 -9.83 1.46 -0.35
C PHE A 69 -9.71 1.28 1.17
N ALA A 70 -9.30 2.32 1.90
CA ALA A 70 -9.11 2.24 3.35
C ALA A 70 -10.39 1.86 4.11
N THR A 71 -11.57 2.24 3.63
CA THR A 71 -12.85 1.86 4.25
C THR A 71 -13.17 0.41 3.91
N THR A 72 -13.16 0.04 2.63
CA THR A 72 -13.40 -1.33 2.16
C THR A 72 -12.47 -2.35 2.82
N TRP A 73 -11.19 -2.00 2.96
CA TRP A 73 -10.19 -2.86 3.59
C TRP A 73 -10.45 -3.07 5.09
N ARG A 74 -10.80 -2.01 5.83
CA ARG A 74 -11.16 -2.13 7.26
C ARG A 74 -12.43 -2.95 7.45
N ASP A 75 -13.41 -2.77 6.59
CA ASP A 75 -14.66 -3.54 6.61
C ASP A 75 -14.40 -5.02 6.29
N ALA A 76 -13.53 -5.32 5.32
CA ALA A 76 -13.14 -6.70 4.98
C ALA A 76 -12.37 -7.42 6.10
N LEU A 77 -11.65 -6.67 6.95
CA LEU A 77 -10.95 -7.20 8.13
C LEU A 77 -11.84 -7.33 9.36
N ALA A 78 -13.01 -6.68 9.36
CA ALA A 78 -13.94 -6.76 10.48
C ALA A 78 -14.39 -8.22 10.71
N PRO A 79 -14.58 -8.63 11.98
CA PRO A 79 -15.24 -9.88 12.27
C PRO A 79 -16.63 -9.92 11.61
N CYS A 80 -16.96 -11.05 10.97
CA CYS A 80 -18.27 -11.33 10.37
C CYS A 80 -19.39 -10.98 11.36
N ASP A 81 -20.46 -10.34 10.86
CA ASP A 81 -21.57 -9.86 11.68
C ASP A 81 -22.20 -10.95 12.54
N TYR A 82 -22.21 -12.23 12.12
CA TYR A 82 -22.70 -13.33 12.96
C TYR A 82 -21.91 -13.53 14.26
N ALA A 83 -20.57 -13.36 14.21
CA ALA A 83 -19.74 -13.42 15.41
C ALA A 83 -19.92 -12.17 16.29
N ARG A 84 -20.21 -11.01 15.67
CA ARG A 84 -20.51 -9.77 16.36
C ARG A 84 -21.87 -9.84 17.06
N ASP A 85 -22.90 -10.34 16.37
CA ASP A 85 -24.25 -10.51 16.89
C ASP A 85 -24.30 -11.54 18.00
N LEU A 86 -23.55 -12.65 17.86
CA LEU A 86 -23.40 -13.63 18.95
C LEU A 86 -22.61 -13.05 20.14
N GLN A 87 -21.54 -12.29 19.90
CA GLN A 87 -20.81 -11.60 20.98
C GLN A 87 -21.65 -10.53 21.66
N ASN A 88 -22.46 -9.80 20.91
CA ASN A 88 -23.37 -8.78 21.42
C ASN A 88 -24.50 -9.42 22.22
N PHE A 89 -25.06 -10.54 21.73
CA PHE A 89 -26.08 -11.31 22.42
C PHE A 89 -25.57 -11.95 23.72
N LEU A 90 -24.29 -12.38 23.77
CA LEU A 90 -23.68 -13.02 24.94
C LEU A 90 -23.04 -12.03 25.93
N ARG A 91 -23.02 -10.71 25.66
CA ARG A 91 -22.31 -9.73 26.51
C ARG A 91 -23.24 -8.71 27.17
N THR A 92 -23.51 -8.92 28.45
CA THR A 92 -23.91 -7.88 29.40
C THR A 92 -22.65 -7.16 29.95
N ASP A 93 -22.64 -5.83 29.82
CA ASP A 93 -21.82 -4.81 30.53
C ASP A 93 -20.28 -4.68 30.37
N SER A 94 -19.53 -5.59 29.74
CA SER A 94 -18.04 -5.42 29.60
C SER A 94 -17.53 -5.01 28.21
N SER A 95 -18.41 -4.78 27.23
CA SER A 95 -18.07 -4.78 25.78
C SER A 95 -17.57 -3.45 25.22
N LEU A 96 -17.97 -2.31 25.78
CA LEU A 96 -17.69 -1.00 25.15
C LEU A 96 -16.19 -0.68 25.03
N GLN A 97 -15.35 -1.29 25.89
CA GLN A 97 -13.90 -1.10 25.89
C GLN A 97 -13.15 -2.18 25.06
N LEU A 98 -13.78 -3.33 24.80
CA LEU A 98 -13.23 -4.40 23.94
C LEU A 98 -13.68 -4.28 22.48
N GLN A 99 -14.74 -3.52 22.20
CA GLN A 99 -15.24 -3.27 20.84
C GLN A 99 -14.32 -2.34 20.02
N GLN A 100 -13.40 -1.64 20.70
CA GLN A 100 -12.28 -0.90 20.10
C GLN A 100 -11.01 -1.74 19.88
N GLN A 101 -11.03 -3.06 20.13
CA GLN A 101 -10.03 -3.96 19.56
C GLN A 101 -10.29 -4.15 18.06
N HIS A 102 -10.23 -3.04 17.31
CA HIS A 102 -10.04 -3.08 15.88
C HIS A 102 -8.82 -3.97 15.65
N VAL A 103 -8.96 -5.06 14.90
CA VAL A 103 -7.85 -5.94 14.56
C VAL A 103 -6.78 -5.04 13.95
N HIS A 104 -5.70 -4.78 14.69
CA HIS A 104 -4.64 -3.86 14.27
C HIS A 104 -3.76 -4.60 13.25
N VAL A 105 -4.28 -4.77 12.05
CA VAL A 105 -3.52 -5.34 10.94
C VAL A 105 -2.58 -4.27 10.42
N SER A 106 -1.28 -4.57 10.38
CA SER A 106 -0.29 -3.64 9.85
C SER A 106 -0.54 -3.36 8.35
N PRO A 107 -0.39 -2.11 7.87
CA PRO A 107 -0.55 -1.79 6.45
C PRO A 107 0.45 -2.52 5.53
N ASP A 108 1.51 -3.12 6.08
CA ASP A 108 2.44 -3.99 5.36
C ASP A 108 1.75 -5.17 4.65
N VAL A 109 0.61 -5.64 5.20
CA VAL A 109 -0.17 -6.72 4.58
C VAL A 109 -0.69 -6.34 3.19
N ILE A 110 -0.89 -5.05 2.92
CA ILE A 110 -1.38 -4.55 1.63
C ILE A 110 -0.31 -4.73 0.56
N VAL A 111 0.95 -4.45 0.91
CA VAL A 111 2.09 -4.69 0.02
C VAL A 111 2.25 -6.19 -0.25
N LEU A 112 2.17 -7.02 0.79
CA LEU A 112 2.23 -8.47 0.64
C LEU A 112 1.08 -9.02 -0.24
N ALA A 113 -0.14 -8.52 -0.05
CA ALA A 113 -1.29 -8.91 -0.85
C ALA A 113 -1.14 -8.49 -2.32
N ALA A 114 -0.64 -7.27 -2.59
CA ALA A 114 -0.37 -6.80 -3.93
C ALA A 114 0.70 -7.65 -4.64
N LEU A 115 1.79 -8.02 -3.95
CA LEU A 115 2.82 -8.94 -4.47
C LEU A 115 2.23 -10.32 -4.79
N ALA A 116 1.38 -10.84 -3.90
CA ALA A 116 0.72 -12.13 -4.09
C ALA A 116 -0.25 -12.12 -5.30
N LEU A 117 -0.98 -11.02 -5.51
CA LEU A 117 -1.83 -10.83 -6.69
C LEU A 117 -1.01 -10.70 -7.97
N ALA A 118 0.04 -9.87 -7.96
CA ALA A 118 0.93 -9.69 -9.10
C ALA A 118 1.58 -11.01 -9.53
N HIS A 119 2.08 -11.79 -8.58
CA HIS A 119 2.65 -13.11 -8.86
C HIS A 119 1.59 -14.07 -9.40
N GLY A 120 0.39 -14.10 -8.83
CA GLY A 120 -0.70 -14.95 -9.32
C GLY A 120 -1.23 -14.55 -10.70
N TRP A 121 -1.02 -13.30 -11.11
CA TRP A 121 -1.44 -12.79 -12.42
C TRP A 121 -0.42 -13.08 -13.52
N LEU A 122 0.87 -12.92 -13.24
CA LEU A 122 1.94 -13.04 -14.24
C LEU A 122 2.55 -14.44 -14.34
N VAL A 123 2.38 -15.29 -13.33
CA VAL A 123 3.03 -16.60 -13.25
C VAL A 123 1.97 -17.69 -13.15
N ASP A 124 2.02 -18.66 -14.07
CA ASP A 124 1.09 -19.81 -14.11
C ASP A 124 1.15 -20.71 -12.87
N ARG A 125 2.25 -20.65 -12.11
CA ARG A 125 2.44 -21.41 -10.86
C ARG A 125 2.03 -20.58 -9.66
N LEU A 126 0.76 -20.61 -9.29
CA LEU A 126 0.26 -19.84 -8.15
C LEU A 126 0.86 -20.33 -6.82
N ARG A 127 1.33 -19.38 -6.00
CA ARG A 127 1.66 -19.61 -4.59
C ARG A 127 0.39 -19.48 -3.75
N SER A 128 0.07 -20.52 -2.97
CA SER A 128 -1.10 -20.50 -2.10
C SER A 128 -1.01 -19.40 -1.03
N SER A 129 -2.14 -18.96 -0.50
CA SER A 129 -2.15 -17.93 0.55
C SER A 129 -1.55 -18.41 1.86
N ARG A 130 -1.58 -19.73 2.11
CA ARG A 130 -0.81 -20.37 3.18
C ARG A 130 0.70 -20.24 2.96
N HIS A 131 1.16 -20.36 1.71
CA HIS A 131 2.58 -20.14 1.37
C HIS A 131 2.97 -18.67 1.61
N TRP A 132 2.17 -17.71 1.16
CA TRP A 132 2.41 -16.28 1.45
C TRP A 132 2.42 -15.94 2.94
N SER A 133 1.51 -16.57 3.71
CA SER A 133 1.46 -16.42 5.16
C SER A 133 2.71 -17.01 5.83
N VAL A 134 3.02 -18.28 5.60
CA VAL A 134 4.05 -18.99 6.37
C VAL A 134 5.46 -18.72 5.85
N ARG A 135 5.66 -18.74 4.52
CA ARG A 135 7.00 -18.69 3.91
C ARG A 135 7.44 -17.25 3.67
N GLU A 136 6.60 -16.47 2.99
CA GLU A 136 6.98 -15.13 2.56
C GLU A 136 6.89 -14.12 3.71
N SER A 137 5.76 -14.09 4.43
CA SER A 137 5.62 -13.20 5.59
C SER A 137 6.25 -13.74 6.88
N GLY A 138 6.68 -15.00 6.92
CA GLY A 138 7.25 -15.63 8.11
C GLY A 138 6.24 -15.83 9.24
N GLY A 139 4.95 -15.97 8.90
CA GLY A 139 3.86 -16.14 9.87
C GLY A 139 3.35 -14.83 10.50
N VAL A 140 3.85 -13.67 10.09
CA VAL A 140 3.42 -12.36 10.62
C VAL A 140 1.96 -12.07 10.32
N PHE A 141 1.48 -12.48 9.13
CA PHE A 141 0.09 -12.32 8.74
C PHE A 141 -0.60 -13.67 8.57
N SER A 142 -1.81 -13.79 9.10
CA SER A 142 -2.66 -14.95 8.92
C SER A 142 -3.16 -15.05 7.48
N VAL A 143 -3.53 -16.27 7.07
CA VAL A 143 -4.14 -16.51 5.76
C VAL A 143 -5.42 -15.67 5.59
N ARG A 144 -6.20 -15.51 6.66
CA ARG A 144 -7.45 -14.73 6.63
C ARG A 144 -7.19 -13.25 6.34
N GLU A 145 -6.20 -12.64 6.98
CA GLU A 145 -5.84 -11.23 6.75
C GLU A 145 -5.33 -11.01 5.32
N ILE A 146 -4.50 -11.92 4.82
CA ILE A 146 -4.00 -11.88 3.44
C ILE A 146 -5.16 -12.00 2.44
N GLU A 147 -6.05 -12.97 2.61
CA GLU A 147 -7.19 -13.18 1.71
C GLU A 147 -8.22 -12.05 1.78
N ALA A 148 -8.50 -11.53 2.98
CA ALA A 148 -9.35 -10.36 3.15
C ALA A 148 -8.76 -9.13 2.43
N THR A 149 -7.45 -8.91 2.57
CA THR A 149 -6.77 -7.80 1.92
C THR A 149 -6.75 -7.96 0.40
N LYS A 150 -6.46 -9.15 -0.12
CA LYS A 150 -6.53 -9.42 -1.56
C LYS A 150 -7.92 -9.11 -2.13
N ARG A 151 -8.97 -9.56 -1.45
CA ARG A 151 -10.35 -9.30 -1.87
C ARG A 151 -10.66 -7.80 -1.87
N ALA A 152 -10.28 -7.08 -0.82
CA ALA A 152 -10.48 -5.63 -0.74
C ALA A 152 -9.72 -4.88 -1.86
N VAL A 153 -8.49 -5.29 -2.18
CA VAL A 153 -7.72 -4.72 -3.30
C VAL A 153 -8.42 -4.98 -4.64
N LEU A 154 -8.85 -6.22 -4.87
CA LEU A 154 -9.56 -6.58 -6.10
C LEU A 154 -10.89 -5.84 -6.23
N GLU A 155 -11.66 -5.74 -5.15
CA GLU A 155 -12.93 -5.05 -5.12
C GLU A 155 -12.79 -3.55 -5.41
N ASP A 156 -11.79 -2.88 -4.81
CA ASP A 156 -11.51 -1.46 -5.07
C ASP A 156 -11.10 -1.21 -6.53
N MET A 157 -10.49 -2.20 -7.18
CA MET A 157 -10.10 -2.15 -8.60
C MET A 157 -11.18 -2.66 -9.57
N ASP A 158 -12.40 -2.92 -9.10
CA ASP A 158 -13.49 -3.58 -9.85
C ASP A 158 -13.07 -4.92 -10.49
N TYR A 159 -12.18 -5.67 -9.83
CA TYR A 159 -11.52 -6.89 -10.32
C TYR A 159 -10.75 -6.69 -11.64
N GLY A 160 -10.44 -5.44 -11.99
CA GLY A 160 -9.87 -5.03 -13.26
C GLY A 160 -8.35 -5.07 -13.34
N LEU A 161 -7.68 -6.14 -12.87
CA LEU A 161 -6.22 -6.25 -12.97
C LEU A 161 -5.72 -6.18 -14.43
N PHE A 162 -6.52 -6.64 -15.39
CA PHE A 162 -6.24 -6.53 -16.83
C PHE A 162 -6.12 -5.08 -17.34
N ARG A 163 -6.61 -4.08 -16.58
CA ARG A 163 -6.45 -2.67 -16.92
C ARG A 163 -5.00 -2.20 -16.79
N ILE A 164 -4.17 -2.93 -16.03
CA ILE A 164 -2.73 -2.68 -15.94
C ILE A 164 -2.08 -3.29 -17.20
N SER A 165 -1.73 -2.42 -18.15
CA SER A 165 -1.04 -2.86 -19.38
C SER A 165 0.45 -3.12 -19.14
N GLU A 166 1.05 -3.94 -20.00
CA GLU A 166 2.50 -4.20 -19.99
C GLU A 166 3.30 -2.89 -20.08
N ASP A 167 2.89 -1.94 -20.92
CA ASP A 167 3.53 -0.62 -21.02
C ASP A 167 3.54 0.16 -19.69
N MET A 168 2.48 0.02 -18.88
CA MET A 168 2.45 0.64 -17.55
C MET A 168 3.48 0.00 -16.62
N VAL A 169 3.63 -1.32 -16.67
CA VAL A 169 4.60 -2.08 -15.88
C VAL A 169 6.02 -1.73 -16.29
N VAL A 170 6.33 -1.72 -17.59
CA VAL A 170 7.65 -1.35 -18.12
C VAL A 170 8.01 0.09 -17.76
N ARG A 171 7.05 1.02 -17.86
CA ARG A 171 7.26 2.41 -17.43
C ARG A 171 7.53 2.49 -15.94
N ARG A 172 6.73 1.80 -15.12
CA ARG A 172 6.87 1.75 -13.66
C ARG A 172 8.21 1.18 -13.24
N LEU A 173 8.64 0.09 -13.88
CA LEU A 173 9.93 -0.54 -13.64
C LEU A 173 11.07 0.43 -13.92
N ARG A 174 11.03 1.12 -15.06
CA ARG A 174 12.03 2.14 -15.41
C ARG A 174 12.06 3.27 -14.38
N ASP A 175 10.91 3.71 -13.89
CA ASP A 175 10.85 4.75 -12.86
C ASP A 175 11.47 4.27 -11.53
N MET A 176 11.21 3.03 -11.13
CA MET A 176 11.83 2.42 -9.95
C MET A 176 13.35 2.28 -10.11
N GLN A 177 13.83 1.86 -11.27
CA GLN A 177 15.27 1.73 -11.57
C GLN A 177 15.99 3.09 -11.63
N ARG A 178 15.33 4.16 -12.09
CA ARG A 178 15.91 5.51 -12.06
C ARG A 178 16.17 6.01 -10.64
N VAL A 179 15.25 5.72 -9.71
CA VAL A 179 15.44 6.03 -8.28
C VAL A 179 16.67 5.30 -7.73
N VAL A 180 16.91 4.06 -8.18
CA VAL A 180 18.13 3.30 -7.83
C VAL A 180 19.39 3.94 -8.42
N GLY A 181 19.34 4.38 -9.68
CA GLY A 181 20.47 5.05 -10.34
C GLY A 181 20.84 6.39 -9.70
N MET A 182 19.84 7.17 -9.26
CA MET A 182 20.06 8.46 -8.58
C MET A 182 20.44 8.30 -7.10
N GLY A 183 20.05 7.21 -6.44
CA GLY A 183 20.39 6.95 -5.03
C GLY A 183 21.87 6.67 -4.76
N SER A 184 22.70 6.57 -5.81
CA SER A 184 24.17 6.50 -5.68
C SER A 184 24.85 7.88 -5.67
N GLU A 185 24.12 8.96 -5.94
CA GLU A 185 24.59 10.35 -5.86
C GLU A 185 23.58 11.16 -5.02
N GLU A 186 23.87 11.29 -3.72
CA GLU A 186 23.32 12.28 -2.76
C GLU A 186 21.81 12.61 -2.74
N GLY A 187 21.16 12.26 -1.60
CA GLY A 187 20.36 13.22 -0.82
C GLY A 187 19.04 13.77 -1.39
N GLY A 188 17.93 13.12 -1.04
CA GLY A 188 16.71 13.81 -0.58
C GLY A 188 15.84 14.56 -1.59
N ALA A 189 14.79 13.90 -2.11
CA ALA A 189 13.60 14.59 -2.60
C ALA A 189 12.31 13.85 -2.19
N ARG A 190 11.56 14.54 -1.33
CA ARG A 190 10.32 14.12 -0.67
C ARG A 190 9.16 14.18 -1.66
N GLY A 191 8.79 13.05 -2.27
CA GLY A 191 7.57 12.91 -3.05
C GLY A 191 6.32 12.82 -2.15
N VAL A 192 5.82 13.96 -1.69
CA VAL A 192 4.48 14.05 -1.08
C VAL A 192 3.47 13.80 -2.20
N LYS A 193 2.68 12.73 -2.09
CA LYS A 193 1.52 12.47 -2.96
C LYS A 193 0.54 13.64 -2.77
N GLY A 194 0.62 14.60 -3.69
CA GLY A 194 -0.25 15.78 -3.71
C GLY A 194 -1.69 15.33 -3.84
N SER A 195 -2.44 15.45 -2.74
CA SER A 195 -3.88 15.49 -2.78
C SER A 195 -4.30 16.52 -3.82
N ARG A 196 -5.10 16.11 -4.80
CA ARG A 196 -5.77 17.03 -5.74
C ARG A 196 -6.80 17.85 -4.97
N SER A 197 -6.35 18.82 -4.19
CA SER A 197 -7.17 19.91 -3.72
C SER A 197 -7.20 20.95 -4.84
N ARG A 198 -8.35 21.08 -5.50
CA ARG A 198 -8.65 22.27 -6.31
C ARG A 198 -8.87 23.43 -5.34
N GLY A 199 -7.78 24.07 -4.94
CA GLY A 199 -7.81 25.34 -4.23
C GLY A 199 -8.09 26.48 -5.21
N LEU A 200 -9.35 26.89 -5.32
CA LEU A 200 -9.69 28.22 -5.82
C LEU A 200 -9.32 29.20 -4.72
N SER A 201 -8.14 29.81 -4.82
CA SER A 201 -7.74 30.94 -3.99
C SER A 201 -8.46 32.19 -4.47
N LEU A 202 -9.60 32.51 -3.86
CA LEU A 202 -10.15 33.86 -3.87
C LEU A 202 -9.47 34.63 -2.73
N SER A 203 -8.45 35.41 -3.08
CA SER A 203 -7.84 36.39 -2.20
C SER A 203 -8.81 37.55 -1.99
N LEU A 204 -9.48 37.59 -0.85
CA LEU A 204 -10.17 38.80 -0.37
C LEU A 204 -9.43 39.28 0.89
N GLY A 205 -8.68 40.36 0.74
CA GLY A 205 -8.03 41.04 1.86
C GLY A 205 -9.10 41.64 2.78
N GLY A 206 -9.17 41.14 4.01
CA GLY A 206 -10.07 41.62 5.04
C GLY A 206 -9.81 40.87 6.34
N THR A 207 -9.08 41.50 7.24
CA THR A 207 -8.72 40.96 8.56
C THR A 207 -9.98 40.81 9.41
N ALA A 208 -10.39 39.57 9.71
CA ALA A 208 -11.41 39.28 10.71
C ALA A 208 -10.85 38.30 11.74
N LEU A 209 -10.71 38.76 12.99
CA LEU A 209 -10.32 37.94 14.13
C LEU A 209 -11.56 37.24 14.69
N TRP A 210 -11.47 35.92 14.82
CA TRP A 210 -12.53 35.05 15.32
C TRP A 210 -12.39 34.87 16.83
N CYS A 211 -13.28 35.48 17.61
CA CYS A 211 -13.41 35.18 19.04
C CYS A 211 -14.89 34.88 19.34
N HIS A 212 -15.16 33.70 19.91
CA HIS A 212 -16.46 33.27 20.44
C HIS A 212 -17.66 33.23 19.45
N GLY A 213 -17.42 32.81 18.20
CA GLY A 213 -18.48 32.24 17.35
C GLY A 213 -19.57 33.19 16.85
N VAL A 214 -19.40 34.51 16.98
CA VAL A 214 -20.34 35.49 16.41
C VAL A 214 -19.55 36.62 15.73
N GLN A 215 -19.88 36.90 14.47
CA GLN A 215 -19.30 37.97 13.66
C GLN A 215 -20.11 39.27 13.88
N THR A 216 -19.54 40.26 14.56
CA THR A 216 -20.13 41.60 14.68
C THR A 216 -19.41 42.59 13.75
N PRO A 217 -20.12 43.32 12.86
CA PRO A 217 -19.51 44.39 12.07
C PRO A 217 -19.21 45.62 12.94
N GLU A 218 -18.06 46.27 12.67
CA GLU A 218 -17.59 47.51 13.31
C GLU A 218 -18.53 48.70 13.03
N PRO A 219 -18.71 49.63 13.99
CA PRO A 219 -19.47 50.85 13.76
C PRO A 219 -18.66 51.85 12.91
N SER A 220 -19.31 52.44 11.91
CA SER A 220 -18.72 53.51 11.10
C SER A 220 -18.60 54.83 11.89
N PRO A 221 -17.58 55.65 11.61
CA PRO A 221 -17.35 56.95 12.26
C PRO A 221 -18.39 58.02 11.87
#